data_AF-A0A812YKU9-F1
#
_entry.id   AF-A0A812YKU9-F1
#
_cell.length_a   1.000
_cell.length_b   1.000
_cell.length_c   1.000
_cell.angle_alpha   90.00
_cell.angle_beta   90.00
_cell.angle_gamma   90.00
#
_symmetry.space_group_name_H-M   'P 1'
#
loop_
_entity.id
_entity.type
_entity.pdbx_description
1 polymer ?
#
loop_
_entity_poly.entity_id
_entity_poly.type
_entity_poly.pdbx_seq_one_letter_code
_entity_poly.pdbx_strand_id
1 'polypeptide(L)'
;MATDLERSTFLEYASLLRTPKLVLSMFDVNPPNPQQLFQDWSVLHCVCHLFCALSFVLAVALTEISDGDIAEAFSLMILALGLSVYVFLVSYVPWHCVVKRSGWPGYRFWEFIYFVFSVVALGAWWHLLAKMSRHFVEEVQLEPEPRRRRRAYAGLTLGPFLFGLDDAFMFIACVRASQQARAREALGASAPLLLDS
;
A
#
# COMPACT_ATOMS: atom_id res chain seq x y z
N MET A 1 -21.52 15.55 17.51
CA MET A 1 -21.86 14.11 17.52
C MET A 1 -21.19 13.33 16.37
N ALA A 2 -21.29 13.75 15.11
CA ALA A 2 -20.56 13.09 14.00
C ALA A 2 -19.02 13.14 14.14
N THR A 3 -18.48 14.26 14.64
CA THR A 3 -17.03 14.47 14.84
C THR A 3 -16.41 13.55 15.89
N ASP A 4 -17.16 13.16 16.94
CA ASP A 4 -16.65 12.28 17.99
C ASP A 4 -16.64 10.81 17.54
N LEU A 5 -17.63 10.41 16.73
CA LEU A 5 -17.71 9.07 16.15
C LEU A 5 -16.59 8.84 15.11
N GLU A 6 -16.35 9.82 14.25
CA GLU A 6 -15.26 9.78 13.26
C GLU A 6 -13.88 9.80 13.94
N ARG A 7 -13.70 10.64 14.96
CA ARG A 7 -12.46 10.69 15.74
C ARG A 7 -12.20 9.37 16.48
N SER A 8 -13.25 8.74 17.02
CA SER A 8 -13.14 7.41 17.64
C SER A 8 -12.72 6.34 16.62
N THR A 9 -13.22 6.42 15.38
CA THR A 9 -12.93 5.42 14.34
C THR A 9 -11.51 5.54 13.81
N PHE A 10 -11.02 6.77 13.67
CA PHE A 10 -9.63 7.05 13.28
C PHE A 10 -8.64 6.58 14.35
N LEU A 11 -8.91 6.86 15.62
CA LEU A 11 -8.08 6.40 16.74
C LEU A 11 -8.09 4.88 16.88
N GLU A 12 -9.21 4.23 16.58
CA GLU A 12 -9.30 2.78 16.54
C GLU A 12 -8.38 2.20 15.46
N TYR A 13 -8.43 2.71 14.23
CA TYR A 13 -7.52 2.25 13.18
C TYR A 13 -6.06 2.47 13.54
N ALA A 14 -5.74 3.64 14.11
CA ALA A 14 -4.40 3.93 14.61
C ALA A 14 -3.96 2.95 15.72
N SER A 15 -4.88 2.46 16.55
CA SER A 15 -4.59 1.44 17.55
C SER A 15 -4.29 0.07 16.93
N LEU A 16 -5.00 -0.29 15.85
CA LEU A 16 -4.74 -1.53 15.11
C LEU A 16 -3.32 -1.55 14.52
N LEU A 17 -2.86 -0.41 13.98
CA LEU A 17 -1.50 -0.25 13.44
C LEU A 17 -0.39 -0.45 14.49
N ARG A 18 -0.69 -0.30 15.80
CA ARG A 18 0.29 -0.57 16.87
C ARG A 18 0.53 -2.05 17.10
N THR A 19 -0.39 -2.89 16.66
CA THR A 19 -0.35 -4.34 16.87
C THR A 19 -0.69 -5.07 15.57
N PRO A 20 0.12 -4.91 14.51
CA PRO A 20 -0.11 -5.61 13.26
C PRO A 20 0.02 -7.11 13.51
N LYS A 21 -1.01 -7.86 13.14
CA LYS A 21 -1.03 -9.31 13.30
C LYS A 21 -0.76 -9.95 11.95
N LEU A 22 0.25 -10.82 11.90
CA LEU A 22 0.41 -11.76 10.80
C LEU A 22 -0.26 -13.08 11.22
N VAL A 23 -1.44 -13.37 10.70
CA VAL A 23 -2.21 -14.55 11.08
C VAL A 23 -2.18 -15.56 9.94
N LEU A 24 -2.02 -16.85 10.24
CA LEU A 24 -2.01 -17.91 9.23
C LEU A 24 -3.27 -17.89 8.35
N SER A 25 -4.41 -17.52 8.93
CA SER A 25 -5.68 -17.38 8.22
C SER A 25 -5.68 -16.35 7.09
N MET A 26 -4.67 -15.47 7.04
CA MET A 26 -4.46 -14.57 5.91
C MET A 26 -4.21 -15.30 4.60
N PHE A 27 -3.61 -16.48 4.69
CA PHE A 27 -3.24 -17.31 3.55
C PHE A 27 -4.25 -18.41 3.27
N ASP A 28 -5.22 -18.62 4.16
CA ASP A 28 -6.28 -19.61 3.99
C ASP A 28 -7.13 -19.32 2.74
N VAL A 29 -7.53 -20.41 2.07
CA VAL A 29 -8.40 -20.35 0.90
C VAL A 29 -9.84 -20.01 1.29
N ASN A 30 -10.27 -20.43 2.49
CA ASN A 30 -11.62 -20.21 3.03
C ASN A 30 -11.57 -19.65 4.46
N PRO A 31 -11.17 -18.39 4.65
CA PRO A 31 -10.96 -17.81 5.98
C PRO A 31 -12.27 -17.73 6.76
N PRO A 32 -12.35 -18.05 8.05
CA PRO A 32 -13.63 -18.11 8.78
C PRO A 32 -14.32 -16.74 8.99
N ASN A 33 -13.66 -15.62 8.71
CA ASN A 33 -14.28 -14.29 8.76
C ASN A 33 -13.65 -13.34 7.71
N PRO A 34 -14.35 -13.00 6.61
CA PRO A 34 -13.81 -12.17 5.53
C PRO A 34 -13.60 -10.70 5.92
N GLN A 35 -14.38 -10.17 6.87
CA GLN A 35 -14.18 -8.81 7.39
C GLN A 35 -12.90 -8.71 8.22
N GLN A 36 -12.68 -9.70 9.11
CA GLN A 36 -11.46 -9.77 9.91
C GLN A 36 -10.23 -9.93 9.02
N LEU A 37 -10.32 -10.81 8.01
CA LEU A 37 -9.26 -10.98 7.01
C LEU A 37 -8.90 -9.66 6.33
N PHE A 38 -9.91 -8.93 5.84
CA PHE A 38 -9.69 -7.65 5.16
C PHE A 38 -9.09 -6.60 6.10
N GLN A 39 -9.54 -6.55 7.35
CA GLN A 39 -8.95 -5.68 8.36
C GLN A 39 -7.47 -5.98 8.55
N ASP A 40 -7.12 -7.23 8.77
CA ASP A 40 -5.74 -7.59 9.11
C ASP A 40 -4.80 -7.35 7.90
N TRP A 41 -5.28 -7.61 6.67
CA TRP A 41 -4.55 -7.24 5.45
C TRP A 41 -4.44 -5.73 5.26
N SER A 42 -5.49 -4.95 5.50
CA SER A 42 -5.46 -3.49 5.39
C SER A 42 -4.47 -2.85 6.37
N VAL A 43 -4.39 -3.38 7.59
CA VAL A 43 -3.43 -2.96 8.61
C VAL A 43 -2.01 -3.30 8.16
N LEU A 44 -1.78 -4.52 7.67
CA LEU A 44 -0.47 -4.94 7.17
C LEU A 44 -0.02 -4.10 5.97
N HIS A 45 -0.90 -3.88 5.00
CA HIS A 45 -0.68 -3.02 3.82
C HIS A 45 -0.25 -1.60 4.23
N CYS A 46 -0.99 -0.98 5.16
CA CYS A 46 -0.64 0.33 5.69
C CYS A 46 0.77 0.36 6.31
N VAL A 47 1.11 -0.65 7.12
CA VAL A 47 2.43 -0.75 7.76
C VAL A 47 3.54 -0.96 6.73
N CYS A 48 3.33 -1.85 5.77
CA CYS A 48 4.28 -2.14 4.70
C CYS A 48 4.52 -0.91 3.81
N HIS A 49 3.46 -0.21 3.38
CA HIS A 49 3.58 1.02 2.61
C HIS A 49 4.25 2.15 3.39
N LEU A 50 3.93 2.33 4.68
CA LEU A 50 4.61 3.33 5.52
C LEU A 50 6.10 3.00 5.67
N PHE A 51 6.44 1.72 5.90
CA PHE A 51 7.84 1.29 5.98
C PHE A 51 8.58 1.55 4.66
N CYS A 52 7.96 1.25 3.51
CA CYS A 52 8.53 1.51 2.20
C CYS A 52 8.72 3.01 1.93
N ALA A 53 7.70 3.82 2.22
CA ALA A 53 7.75 5.27 2.06
C ALA A 53 8.86 5.90 2.92
N LEU A 54 8.94 5.53 4.21
CA LEU A 54 9.97 6.03 5.12
C LEU A 54 11.38 5.56 4.72
N SER A 55 11.53 4.30 4.32
CA SER A 55 12.82 3.76 3.87
C SER A 55 13.30 4.44 2.59
N PHE A 56 12.40 4.70 1.64
CA PHE A 56 12.70 5.44 0.42
C PHE A 56 13.18 6.85 0.75
N VAL A 57 12.42 7.58 1.58
CA VAL A 57 12.76 8.94 1.98
C VAL A 57 14.10 8.99 2.70
N LEU A 58 14.34 8.05 3.64
CA LEU A 58 15.60 7.98 4.35
C LEU A 58 16.77 7.74 3.38
N ALA A 59 16.60 6.86 2.40
CA ALA A 59 17.62 6.60 1.38
C ALA A 59 17.92 7.85 0.53
N VAL A 60 16.89 8.57 0.09
CA VAL A 60 17.07 9.80 -0.70
C VAL A 60 17.68 10.91 0.16
N ALA A 61 17.17 11.15 1.37
CA ALA A 61 17.70 12.17 2.28
C ALA A 61 19.18 11.93 2.63
N LEU A 62 19.58 10.68 2.88
CA LEU A 62 20.99 10.31 3.11
C LEU A 62 21.87 10.56 1.88
N THR A 63 21.31 10.43 0.67
CA THR A 63 22.01 10.71 -0.58
C THR A 63 22.23 12.22 -0.75
N GLU A 64 21.17 13.03 -0.57
CA GLU A 64 21.26 14.49 -0.71
C GLU A 64 22.14 15.14 0.37
N ILE A 65 22.08 14.65 1.62
CA ILE A 65 22.99 15.11 2.68
C ILE A 65 24.45 14.79 2.33
N SER A 66 24.71 13.65 1.70
CA SER A 66 26.06 13.30 1.24
C SER A 66 26.56 14.20 0.11
N ASP A 67 25.67 14.82 -0.65
CA ASP A 67 26.00 15.68 -1.78
C ASP A 67 25.97 17.18 -1.41
N GLY A 68 25.54 17.51 -0.19
CA GLY A 68 25.65 18.83 0.42
C GLY A 68 24.48 19.78 0.15
N ASP A 69 23.40 19.31 -0.48
CA ASP A 69 22.19 20.10 -0.73
C ASP A 69 21.12 19.90 0.35
N ILE A 70 21.18 20.78 1.36
CA ILE A 70 20.27 20.73 2.52
C ILE A 70 18.85 21.18 2.15
N ALA A 71 18.72 22.07 1.15
CA ALA A 71 17.41 22.61 0.75
C ALA A 71 16.57 21.55 0.02
N GLU A 72 17.21 20.74 -0.81
CA GLU A 72 16.58 19.61 -1.49
C GLU A 72 16.21 18.51 -0.47
N ALA A 73 17.09 18.21 0.49
CA ALA A 73 16.79 17.28 1.58
C ALA A 73 15.54 17.68 2.40
N PHE A 74 15.36 18.97 2.70
CA PHE A 74 14.17 19.45 3.41
C PHE A 74 12.88 19.30 2.60
N SER A 75 12.94 19.61 1.30
CA SER A 75 11.79 19.45 0.40
C SER A 75 11.34 17.98 0.30
N LEU A 76 12.29 17.07 0.29
CA LEU A 76 12.04 15.62 0.31
C LEU A 76 11.42 15.14 1.64
N MET A 77 11.81 15.74 2.78
CA MET A 77 11.16 15.44 4.06
C MET A 77 9.70 15.88 4.10
N ILE A 78 9.34 17.02 3.50
CA ILE A 78 7.93 17.45 3.39
C ILE A 78 7.15 16.47 2.49
N LEU A 79 7.72 16.09 1.35
CA LEU A 79 7.12 15.13 0.44
C LEU A 79 6.89 13.78 1.14
N ALA A 80 7.84 13.32 1.95
CA ALA A 80 7.74 12.12 2.75
C ALA A 80 6.57 12.13 3.73
N LEU A 81 6.40 13.25 4.43
CA LEU A 81 5.32 13.43 5.38
C LEU A 81 3.97 13.39 4.65
N GLY A 82 3.87 14.10 3.52
CA GLY A 82 2.69 14.08 2.65
C GLY A 82 2.36 12.66 2.16
N LEU A 83 3.37 11.92 1.70
CA LEU A 83 3.22 10.55 1.25
C LEU A 83 2.76 9.62 2.38
N SER A 84 3.29 9.78 3.59
CA SER A 84 2.91 8.98 4.76
C SER A 84 1.44 9.22 5.15
N VAL A 85 0.99 10.48 5.12
CA VAL A 85 -0.43 10.83 5.35
C VAL A 85 -1.31 10.25 4.25
N TYR A 86 -0.88 10.33 2.99
CA TYR A 86 -1.60 9.75 1.86
C TYR A 86 -1.75 8.23 2.01
N VAL A 87 -0.67 7.51 2.30
CA VAL A 87 -0.68 6.05 2.53
C VAL A 87 -1.66 5.68 3.65
N PHE A 88 -1.62 6.42 4.76
CA PHE A 88 -2.55 6.20 5.86
C PHE A 88 -4.01 6.35 5.40
N LEU A 89 -4.33 7.42 4.67
CA LEU A 89 -5.69 7.68 4.19
C LEU A 89 -6.16 6.62 3.19
N VAL A 90 -5.30 6.23 2.25
CA VAL A 90 -5.60 5.19 1.25
C VAL A 90 -5.83 3.83 1.89
N SER A 91 -5.25 3.56 3.05
CA SER A 91 -5.50 2.32 3.80
C SER A 91 -6.71 2.43 4.74
N TYR A 92 -6.88 3.59 5.39
CA TYR A 92 -7.96 3.85 6.35
C TYR A 92 -9.34 3.87 5.67
N VAL A 93 -9.48 4.54 4.52
CA VAL A 93 -10.77 4.70 3.85
C VAL A 93 -11.40 3.35 3.46
N PRO A 94 -10.68 2.42 2.77
CA PRO A 94 -11.18 1.08 2.50
C PRO A 94 -11.57 0.32 3.77
N TRP A 95 -10.71 0.34 4.80
CA TRP A 95 -11.02 -0.28 6.10
C TRP A 95 -12.32 0.27 6.69
N HIS A 96 -12.47 1.59 6.72
CA HIS A 96 -13.66 2.24 7.26
C HIS A 96 -14.92 1.85 6.47
N CYS A 97 -14.87 1.89 5.13
CA CYS A 97 -16.00 1.53 4.28
C CYS A 97 -16.41 0.05 4.44
N VAL A 98 -15.43 -0.86 4.44
CA VAL A 98 -15.68 -2.30 4.40
C VAL A 98 -15.96 -2.89 5.78
N VAL A 99 -15.20 -2.48 6.80
CA VAL A 99 -15.24 -3.07 8.14
C VAL A 99 -16.19 -2.33 9.06
N LYS A 100 -16.25 -0.98 8.98
CA LYS A 100 -17.04 -0.17 9.92
C LYS A 100 -18.43 0.20 9.41
N ARG A 101 -18.57 0.55 8.13
CA ARG A 101 -19.85 0.94 7.56
C ARG A 101 -20.65 -0.18 6.89
N SER A 102 -20.11 -1.40 6.83
CA SER A 102 -20.83 -2.60 6.35
C SER A 102 -21.54 -2.37 5.01
N GLY A 103 -21.01 -1.49 4.17
CA GLY A 103 -21.85 -0.83 3.19
C GLY A 103 -21.05 0.13 2.32
N TRP A 104 -21.28 -0.03 1.03
CA TRP A 104 -20.73 0.67 -0.14
C TRP A 104 -19.71 1.81 0.10
N PRO A 105 -18.52 1.75 -0.54
CA PRO A 105 -18.12 0.75 -1.53
C PRO A 105 -17.65 -0.55 -0.87
N GLY A 106 -18.21 -1.69 -1.31
CA GLY A 106 -17.87 -3.02 -0.78
C GLY A 106 -16.59 -3.61 -1.39
N TYR A 107 -16.27 -4.86 -1.04
CA TYR A 107 -15.03 -5.55 -1.45
C TYR A 107 -14.69 -5.44 -2.94
N ARG A 108 -15.69 -5.55 -3.82
CA ARG A 108 -15.51 -5.48 -5.29
C ARG A 108 -15.04 -4.12 -5.80
N PHE A 109 -15.48 -3.04 -5.16
CA PHE A 109 -15.02 -1.71 -5.54
C PHE A 109 -13.54 -1.56 -5.20
N TRP A 110 -13.18 -1.92 -3.97
CA TRP A 110 -11.79 -1.85 -3.51
C TRP A 110 -10.88 -2.84 -4.25
N GLU A 111 -11.38 -4.02 -4.61
CA GLU A 111 -10.72 -4.96 -5.53
C GLU A 111 -10.31 -4.27 -6.82
N PHE A 112 -11.24 -3.57 -7.48
CA PHE A 112 -10.95 -2.84 -8.71
C PHE A 112 -9.92 -1.73 -8.50
N ILE A 113 -10.04 -0.97 -7.41
CA ILE A 113 -9.09 0.11 -7.08
C ILE A 113 -7.67 -0.47 -6.88
N TYR A 114 -7.51 -1.51 -6.07
CA TYR A 114 -6.21 -2.13 -5.83
C TYR A 114 -5.63 -2.80 -7.09
N PHE A 115 -6.48 -3.37 -7.95
CA PHE A 115 -6.04 -3.86 -9.26
C PHE A 115 -5.48 -2.74 -10.13
N VAL A 116 -6.18 -1.60 -10.23
CA VAL A 116 -5.71 -0.45 -11.00
C VAL A 116 -4.39 0.07 -10.43
N PHE A 117 -4.27 0.21 -9.12
CA PHE A 117 -3.02 0.64 -8.48
C PHE A 117 -1.87 -0.34 -8.75
N SER A 118 -2.11 -1.65 -8.63
CA SER A 118 -1.13 -2.69 -8.95
C SER A 118 -0.61 -2.57 -10.40
N VAL A 119 -1.52 -2.38 -11.37
CA VAL A 119 -1.18 -2.25 -12.79
C VAL A 119 -0.39 -0.96 -13.05
N VAL A 120 -0.80 0.16 -12.45
CA VAL A 120 -0.09 1.44 -12.57
C VAL A 120 1.31 1.34 -11.96
N ALA A 121 1.45 0.75 -10.78
CA ALA A 121 2.73 0.55 -10.10
C ALA A 121 3.67 -0.35 -10.93
N LEU A 122 3.14 -1.45 -11.49
CA LEU A 122 3.89 -2.34 -12.37
C LEU A 122 4.35 -1.61 -13.66
N GLY A 123 3.47 -0.79 -14.25
CA GLY A 123 3.80 0.03 -15.41
C GLY A 123 4.89 1.06 -15.12
N ALA A 124 4.82 1.73 -13.96
CA ALA A 124 5.83 2.67 -13.50
C ALA A 124 7.18 1.97 -13.25
N TRP A 125 7.16 0.80 -12.62
CA TRP A 125 8.36 -0.02 -12.43
C TRP A 125 8.98 -0.46 -13.76
N TRP A 126 8.19 -0.94 -14.71
CA TRP A 126 8.66 -1.33 -16.04
C TRP A 126 9.30 -0.15 -16.78
N HIS A 127 8.70 1.04 -16.70
CA HIS A 127 9.26 2.25 -17.29
C HIS A 127 10.62 2.61 -16.67
N LEU A 128 10.75 2.52 -15.35
CA LEU A 128 12.01 2.76 -14.64
C LEU A 128 13.08 1.75 -15.02
N LEU A 129 12.74 0.46 -15.11
CA LEU A 129 13.65 -0.58 -15.60
C LEU A 129 14.12 -0.29 -17.03
N ALA A 130 13.20 0.08 -17.93
CA ALA A 130 13.55 0.44 -19.29
C ALA A 130 14.50 1.64 -19.34
N LYS A 131 14.26 2.68 -18.53
CA LYS A 131 15.14 3.86 -18.44
C LYS A 131 16.52 3.50 -17.89
N MET A 132 16.59 2.69 -16.84
CA MET A 132 17.87 2.21 -16.31
C MET A 132 18.63 1.37 -17.33
N SER A 133 17.95 0.47 -18.06
CA SER A 133 18.60 -0.38 -19.06
C SER A 133 19.27 0.44 -20.17
N ARG A 134 18.65 1.55 -20.60
CA ARG A 134 19.24 2.47 -21.59
C ARG A 134 20.48 3.18 -21.03
N HIS A 135 20.41 3.69 -19.80
CA HIS A 135 21.56 4.32 -19.16
C HIS A 135 22.71 3.34 -18.92
N PHE A 136 22.43 2.09 -18.56
CA PHE A 136 23.47 1.06 -18.46
C PHE A 136 24.13 0.77 -19.81
N VAL A 137 23.38 0.76 -20.91
CA VAL A 137 23.93 0.56 -22.26
C VAL A 137 24.78 1.75 -22.70
N GLU A 138 24.36 2.99 -22.40
CA GLU A 138 25.12 4.22 -22.68
C GLU A 138 26.38 4.36 -21.81
N GLU A 139 26.31 4.02 -20.51
CA GLU A 139 27.45 4.07 -19.58
C GLU A 139 28.50 2.98 -19.85
N VAL A 140 28.15 1.88 -20.53
CA VAL A 140 29.12 0.86 -20.97
C VAL A 140 29.97 1.34 -22.16
N GLN A 141 29.57 2.42 -22.84
CA GLN A 141 30.30 2.99 -23.98
C GLN A 141 31.23 4.16 -23.63
N LEU A 142 31.18 4.68 -22.40
CA LEU A 142 32.01 5.79 -21.91
C LEU A 142 32.87 5.33 -20.71
N GLU A 143 34.11 5.81 -20.63
CA GLU A 143 35.16 5.40 -19.69
C GLU A 143 34.78 5.40 -18.17
N PRO A 144 35.57 4.73 -17.30
CA PRO A 144 35.11 4.26 -16.00
C PRO A 144 35.25 5.30 -14.89
N GLU A 145 34.17 6.01 -14.54
CA GLU A 145 33.99 6.62 -13.22
C GLU A 145 32.52 6.99 -12.92
N PRO A 146 32.07 6.96 -11.65
CA PRO A 146 32.36 5.99 -10.62
C PRO A 146 31.07 5.32 -10.07
N ARG A 147 31.26 4.28 -9.27
CA ARG A 147 30.25 3.43 -8.57
C ARG A 147 29.12 4.17 -7.81
N ARG A 148 29.15 5.49 -7.70
CA ARG A 148 28.20 6.35 -6.99
C ARG A 148 26.81 6.38 -7.65
N ARG A 149 26.73 6.51 -8.99
CA ARG A 149 25.44 6.54 -9.71
C ARG A 149 24.65 5.23 -9.58
N ARG A 150 25.34 4.07 -9.68
CA ARG A 150 24.68 2.75 -9.62
C ARG A 150 23.88 2.49 -8.33
N ARG A 151 24.25 3.07 -7.18
CA ARG A 151 23.54 2.84 -5.91
C ARG A 151 22.23 3.62 -5.79
N ALA A 152 22.18 4.86 -6.28
CA ALA A 152 20.96 5.66 -6.29
C ALA A 152 19.87 5.02 -7.15
N TYR A 153 20.25 4.49 -8.32
CA TYR A 153 19.32 3.85 -9.27
C TYR A 153 18.73 2.52 -8.76
N ALA A 154 19.51 1.70 -8.05
CA ALA A 154 19.00 0.44 -7.50
C ALA A 154 17.92 0.66 -6.42
N GLY A 155 18.08 1.66 -5.54
CA GLY A 155 17.09 2.02 -4.53
C GLY A 155 15.79 2.61 -5.12
N LEU A 156 15.91 3.42 -6.18
CA LEU A 156 14.78 4.05 -6.86
C LEU A 156 13.84 3.08 -7.57
N THR A 157 14.33 1.91 -7.99
CA THR A 157 13.50 0.93 -8.74
C THR A 157 12.84 -0.13 -7.88
N LEU A 158 13.35 -0.37 -6.67
CA LEU A 158 12.72 -1.32 -5.77
C LEU A 158 11.39 -0.80 -5.22
N GLY A 159 11.26 0.52 -5.03
CA GLY A 159 10.07 1.15 -4.47
C GLY A 159 8.79 0.80 -5.26
N PRO A 160 8.64 1.22 -6.52
CA PRO A 160 7.43 0.98 -7.30
C PRO A 160 7.05 -0.50 -7.44
N PHE A 161 8.05 -1.40 -7.46
CA PHE A 161 7.81 -2.84 -7.45
C PHE A 161 7.20 -3.32 -6.14
N LEU A 162 7.76 -2.91 -4.99
CA LEU A 162 7.25 -3.27 -3.68
C LEU A 162 5.85 -2.69 -3.43
N PHE A 163 5.60 -1.45 -3.86
CA PHE A 163 4.25 -0.85 -3.83
C PHE A 163 3.25 -1.67 -4.66
N GLY A 164 3.59 -2.00 -5.91
CA GLY A 164 2.71 -2.79 -6.76
C GLY A 164 2.47 -4.23 -6.26
N LEU A 165 3.45 -4.84 -5.59
CA LEU A 165 3.33 -6.17 -5.00
C LEU A 165 2.44 -6.17 -3.76
N ASP A 166 2.51 -5.12 -2.93
CA ASP A 166 1.65 -4.96 -1.77
C ASP A 166 0.19 -4.65 -2.17
N ASP A 167 -0.02 -3.78 -3.17
CA ASP A 167 -1.34 -3.56 -3.78
C ASP A 167 -1.94 -4.86 -4.35
N ALA A 168 -1.11 -5.73 -4.94
CA ALA A 168 -1.55 -7.01 -5.46
C ALA A 168 -2.01 -7.96 -4.35
N PHE A 169 -1.37 -7.94 -3.18
CA PHE A 169 -1.84 -8.70 -2.02
C PHE A 169 -3.18 -8.19 -1.49
N MET A 170 -3.37 -6.86 -1.44
CA MET A 170 -4.67 -6.28 -1.10
C MET A 170 -5.76 -6.64 -2.11
N PHE A 171 -5.43 -6.65 -3.41
CA PHE A 171 -6.33 -7.15 -4.44
C PHE A 171 -6.75 -8.60 -4.17
N ILE A 172 -5.80 -9.50 -3.90
CA ILE A 172 -6.09 -10.91 -3.58
C ILE A 172 -6.97 -11.02 -2.33
N ALA A 173 -6.71 -10.23 -1.29
CA ALA A 173 -7.53 -10.18 -0.08
C ALA A 173 -8.97 -9.75 -0.37
N CYS A 174 -9.16 -8.72 -1.21
CA CYS A 174 -10.48 -8.28 -1.68
C CYS A 174 -11.22 -9.37 -2.46
N VAL A 175 -10.54 -10.04 -3.40
CA VAL A 175 -11.12 -11.14 -4.20
C VAL A 175 -11.62 -12.25 -3.27
N ARG A 176 -10.76 -12.70 -2.34
CA ARG A 176 -11.09 -13.78 -1.39
C ARG A 176 -12.26 -13.40 -0.50
N ALA A 177 -12.24 -12.19 0.06
CA ALA A 177 -13.34 -11.68 0.87
C ALA A 177 -14.65 -11.59 0.07
N SER A 178 -14.60 -11.17 -1.20
CA SER A 178 -15.77 -11.11 -2.09
C SER A 178 -16.33 -12.50 -2.43
N GLN A 179 -15.46 -13.46 -2.78
CA GLN A 179 -15.87 -14.83 -3.10
C GLN A 179 -16.55 -15.49 -1.90
N GLN A 180 -16.01 -15.29 -0.71
CA GLN A 180 -16.58 -15.89 0.50
C GLN A 180 -17.88 -15.22 0.94
N ALA A 181 -17.99 -13.89 0.83
CA ALA A 181 -19.25 -13.18 1.07
C ALA A 181 -20.38 -13.77 0.21
N ARG A 182 -20.10 -14.02 -1.08
CA ARG A 182 -21.06 -14.69 -1.99
C ARG A 182 -21.33 -16.14 -1.63
N ALA A 183 -20.32 -16.91 -1.21
CA ALA A 183 -20.52 -18.29 -0.79
C ALA A 183 -21.45 -18.37 0.43
N ARG A 184 -21.38 -17.40 1.35
CA ARG A 184 -22.28 -17.29 2.50
C ARG A 184 -23.70 -16.89 2.10
N GLU A 185 -23.82 -15.91 1.22
CA GLU A 185 -25.10 -15.52 0.61
C GLU A 185 -25.81 -16.71 -0.05
N ALA A 186 -25.09 -17.51 -0.83
CA ALA A 186 -25.63 -18.68 -1.51
C ALA A 186 -26.09 -19.79 -0.55
N LEU A 187 -25.54 -19.84 0.67
CA LEU A 187 -25.90 -20.80 1.72
C LEU A 187 -27.06 -20.29 2.61
N GLY A 188 -27.67 -19.15 2.28
CA GLY A 188 -28.77 -18.58 3.06
C GLY A 188 -28.36 -18.01 4.42
N ALA A 189 -27.05 -17.94 4.70
CA ALA A 189 -26.56 -17.11 5.78
C ALA A 189 -26.86 -15.66 5.38
N SER A 190 -27.48 -14.89 6.28
CA SER A 190 -27.72 -13.47 6.05
C SER A 190 -26.41 -12.85 5.56
N ALA A 191 -26.45 -12.39 4.32
CA ALA A 191 -25.38 -11.65 3.73
C ALA A 191 -25.01 -10.53 4.71
N PRO A 192 -23.74 -10.25 5.00
CA PRO A 192 -23.38 -8.91 5.40
C PRO A 192 -23.50 -8.03 4.14
N LEU A 193 -24.71 -7.92 3.58
CA LEU A 193 -25.03 -7.00 2.51
C LEU A 193 -25.95 -5.95 3.09
N LEU A 194 -25.43 -4.72 3.03
CA LEU A 194 -26.12 -3.61 2.39
C LEU A 194 -27.47 -3.25 3.03
N LEU A 195 -27.41 -2.14 3.79
CA LEU A 195 -28.54 -1.29 4.14
C LEU A 195 -29.48 -1.87 5.21
N ASP A 196 -29.18 -1.56 6.47
CA ASP A 196 -30.21 -1.03 7.37
C ASP A 196 -29.70 0.34 7.88
N SER A 197 -29.94 1.36 7.05
CA SER A 197 -30.06 2.75 7.45
C SER A 197 -31.43 3.23 7.03
#